data_AF-A0ABD2RVH1-F1
#
_entry.id   AF-A0ABD2RVH1-F1
#
_cell.length_a   1.000
_cell.length_b   1.000
_cell.length_c   1.000
_cell.angle_alpha   90.00
_cell.angle_beta   90.00
_cell.angle_gamma   90.00
#
_symmetry.space_group_name_H-M   'P 1'
#
loop_
_entity.id
_entity.type
_entity.pdbx_description
1 polymer ?
#
loop_
_entity_poly.entity_id
_entity_poly.type
_entity_poly.pdbx_seq_one_letter_code
_entity_poly.pdbx_strand_id
1 'polypeptide(L)'
;MGRFVNLSFFPRIIQKIIFRNQWKELIQLMQEQESVFIPLIEARMKPKTEEDVVAYVDTLLDLEFPEEKRKFNQGEIVSLCSEFLTGGTDTTSSSLQWIMANLVKYPCIQEKLYQEICEVMRRGN
;
A
#
# COMPACT_ATOMS: atom_id res chain seq x y z
N MET A 1 11.89 -6.63 4.64
CA MET A 1 11.39 -6.35 6.00
C MET A 1 12.47 -5.98 7.03
N GLY A 2 13.69 -6.54 7.04
CA GLY A 2 14.65 -6.30 8.16
C GLY A 2 15.65 -5.12 8.04
N ARG A 3 15.78 -4.49 6.87
CA ARG A 3 16.95 -3.62 6.57
C ARG A 3 17.01 -2.33 7.40
N PHE A 4 15.86 -1.75 7.76
CA PHE A 4 15.76 -0.49 8.50
C PHE A 4 15.25 -0.67 9.93
N VAL A 5 15.06 -1.91 10.40
CA VAL A 5 14.50 -2.19 11.74
C VAL A 5 15.33 -1.55 12.85
N ASN A 6 16.66 -1.52 12.69
CA ASN A 6 17.56 -0.83 13.62
C ASN A 6 17.26 0.68 13.73
N LEU A 7 16.68 1.30 12.69
CA LEU A 7 16.26 2.70 12.69
C LEU A 7 14.92 2.96 13.41
N SER A 8 14.28 1.95 13.99
CA SER A 8 13.10 2.14 14.84
C SER A 8 13.43 2.09 16.33
N PHE A 9 14.58 1.51 16.71
CA PHE A 9 14.94 1.23 18.11
C PHE A 9 15.86 2.26 18.78
N PHE A 10 16.49 3.16 18.01
CA PHE A 10 17.51 4.08 18.54
C PHE A 10 17.06 5.56 18.46
N PRO A 11 17.61 6.47 19.29
CA PRO A 11 17.35 7.91 19.17
C PRO A 11 17.92 8.53 17.88
N ARG A 12 17.19 9.47 17.26
CA ARG A 12 17.53 10.12 15.96
C ARG A 12 19.00 10.53 15.77
N ILE A 13 19.65 11.02 16.82
CA ILE A 13 21.05 11.46 16.79
C ILE A 13 21.98 10.26 16.55
N ILE A 14 21.81 9.19 17.34
CA ILE A 14 22.61 7.96 17.26
C ILE A 14 22.41 7.32 15.89
N GLN A 15 21.18 7.33 15.41
CA GLN A 15 20.83 6.76 14.13
C GLN A 15 21.55 7.48 12.97
N LYS A 16 21.48 8.82 12.92
CA LYS A 16 22.15 9.63 11.89
C LYS A 16 23.68 9.49 11.87
N ILE A 17 24.28 9.17 13.03
CA ILE A 17 25.73 9.05 13.17
C ILE A 17 26.19 7.62 12.86
N ILE A 18 25.65 6.62 13.57
CA ILE A 18 26.11 5.23 13.48
C ILE A 18 25.60 4.55 12.20
N PHE A 19 24.35 4.81 11.81
CA PHE A 19 23.71 4.17 10.66
C PHE A 19 23.58 5.12 9.46
N ARG A 20 24.50 6.06 9.30
CA ARG A 20 24.40 7.17 8.33
C ARG A 20 24.02 6.74 6.91
N ASN A 21 24.55 5.62 6.42
CA ASN A 21 24.23 5.11 5.09
C ASN A 21 22.78 4.60 5.00
N GLN A 22 22.30 3.86 6.01
CA GLN A 22 20.91 3.41 6.07
C GLN A 22 19.94 4.60 6.21
N TRP A 23 20.34 5.67 6.91
CA TRP A 23 19.55 6.91 6.94
C TRP A 23 19.42 7.58 5.60
N LYS A 24 20.54 7.75 4.90
CA LYS A 24 20.54 8.35 3.57
C LYS A 24 19.62 7.58 2.64
N GLU A 25 19.71 6.26 2.68
CA GLU A 25 18.84 5.39 1.90
C GLU A 25 17.37 5.48 2.30
N LEU A 26 17.05 5.47 3.59
CA LEU A 26 15.66 5.63 4.05
C LEU A 26 15.08 6.96 3.58
N ILE A 27 15.84 8.05 3.72
CA ILE A 27 15.41 9.38 3.25
C ILE A 27 15.23 9.38 1.73
N GLN A 28 16.13 8.75 0.98
CA GLN A 28 15.99 8.62 -0.47
C GLN A 28 14.71 7.84 -0.83
N LEU A 29 14.43 6.72 -0.16
CA LEU A 29 13.20 5.94 -0.37
C LEU A 29 11.94 6.75 -0.06
N MET A 30 11.96 7.56 1.01
CA MET A 30 10.84 8.45 1.32
C MET A 30 10.64 9.52 0.24
N GLN A 31 11.72 10.09 -0.31
CA GLN A 31 11.64 11.04 -1.42
C GLN A 31 11.13 10.39 -2.72
N GLU A 32 11.59 9.18 -3.03
CA GLU A 32 11.11 8.42 -4.18
C GLU A 32 9.61 8.10 -4.03
N GLN A 33 9.19 7.66 -2.84
CA GLN A 33 7.78 7.45 -2.53
C GLN A 33 6.96 8.73 -2.72
N GLU A 34 7.37 9.85 -2.12
CA GLU A 34 6.71 11.15 -2.30
C GLU A 34 6.60 11.54 -3.77
N SER A 35 7.66 11.35 -4.56
CA SER A 35 7.66 11.69 -5.99
C SER A 35 6.62 10.94 -6.81
N VAL A 36 6.24 9.73 -6.38
CA VAL A 36 5.22 8.91 -7.03
C VAL A 36 3.81 9.30 -6.55
N PHE A 37 3.64 9.49 -5.25
CA PHE A 37 2.31 9.71 -4.66
C PHE A 37 1.80 11.15 -4.82
N ILE A 38 2.67 12.16 -4.69
CA ILE A 38 2.26 13.57 -4.71
C ILE A 38 1.46 13.93 -5.97
N PRO A 39 1.91 13.60 -7.20
CA PRO A 39 1.13 13.92 -8.40
C PRO A 39 -0.26 13.27 -8.41
N LEU A 40 -0.38 12.06 -7.87
CA LEU A 40 -1.66 11.33 -7.79
C LEU A 40 -2.60 11.97 -6.76
N ILE A 41 -2.06 12.39 -5.62
CA ILE A 41 -2.83 13.09 -4.57
C ILE A 41 -3.31 14.44 -5.11
N GLU A 42 -2.43 15.22 -5.73
CA GLU A 42 -2.76 16.53 -6.31
C GLU A 42 -3.81 16.42 -7.42
N ALA A 43 -3.77 15.37 -8.24
CA ALA A 43 -4.80 15.11 -9.24
C ALA A 43 -6.19 14.89 -8.61
N ARG A 44 -6.25 14.30 -7.40
CA ARG A 44 -7.50 14.04 -6.65
C ARG A 44 -7.99 15.23 -5.84
N MET A 45 -7.16 16.26 -5.62
CA MET A 45 -7.58 17.52 -4.98
C MET A 45 -8.43 18.41 -5.89
N LYS A 46 -8.50 18.10 -7.19
CA LYS A 46 -9.37 18.82 -8.12
C LYS A 46 -10.85 18.60 -7.77
N PRO A 47 -11.74 19.56 -8.06
CA PRO A 47 -13.17 19.38 -7.85
C PRO A 47 -13.66 18.12 -8.56
N LYS A 48 -14.38 17.28 -7.83
CA LYS A 48 -14.96 16.05 -8.37
C LYS A 48 -16.36 16.31 -8.90
N THR A 49 -16.73 15.57 -9.92
CA THR A 49 -18.08 15.46 -10.44
C THR A 49 -18.85 14.36 -9.72
N GLU A 50 -20.17 14.34 -9.84
CA GLU A 50 -21.01 13.27 -9.26
C GLU A 50 -20.71 11.88 -9.87
N GLU A 51 -20.06 11.84 -11.03
CA GLU A 51 -19.66 10.60 -11.72
C GLU A 51 -18.34 10.01 -11.17
N ASP A 52 -17.57 10.78 -10.40
CA ASP A 52 -16.27 10.34 -9.92
C ASP A 52 -16.39 9.35 -8.76
N VAL A 53 -15.74 8.20 -8.90
CA VAL A 53 -15.65 7.20 -7.83
C VAL A 53 -14.79 7.76 -6.67
N VAL A 54 -15.35 7.73 -5.46
CA VAL A 54 -14.65 8.09 -4.23
C VAL A 54 -13.51 7.10 -3.97
N ALA A 55 -12.29 7.61 -3.85
CA ALA A 55 -11.09 6.85 -3.52
C ALA A 55 -10.68 7.07 -2.08
N TYR A 56 -9.85 6.16 -1.56
CA TYR A 56 -9.33 6.24 -0.19
C TYR A 56 -8.69 7.60 0.14
N VAL A 57 -7.85 8.14 -0.74
CA VAL A 57 -7.19 9.45 -0.57
C VAL A 57 -8.18 10.60 -0.38
N ASP A 58 -9.38 10.51 -0.97
CA ASP A 58 -10.39 11.54 -0.84
C ASP A 58 -10.89 11.63 0.60
N THR A 59 -11.09 10.48 1.23
CA THR A 59 -11.51 10.42 2.63
C THR A 59 -10.45 11.01 3.56
N LEU A 60 -9.16 10.84 3.24
CA LEU A 60 -8.05 11.45 3.98
C LEU A 60 -7.98 12.97 3.80
N LEU A 61 -8.28 13.48 2.59
CA LEU A 61 -8.31 14.91 2.31
C LEU A 61 -9.46 15.64 3.04
N ASP A 62 -10.56 14.93 3.28
CA ASP A 62 -11.74 15.46 3.97
C ASP A 62 -11.68 15.28 5.49
N LEU A 63 -10.84 14.36 6.00
CA LEU A 63 -10.71 14.10 7.43
C LEU A 63 -10.07 15.28 8.18
N GLU A 64 -10.60 15.56 9.37
CA GLU A 64 -10.04 16.53 10.32
C GLU A 64 -9.89 15.88 11.70
N PHE A 65 -8.76 16.15 12.35
CA PHE A 65 -8.51 15.67 13.71
C PHE A 65 -9.41 16.40 14.71
N PRO A 66 -10.23 15.70 15.52
CA PRO A 66 -11.20 16.34 16.41
C PRO A 66 -10.57 17.29 17.45
N GLU A 67 -9.40 16.93 17.95
CA GLU A 67 -8.73 17.67 19.04
C GLU A 67 -7.85 18.80 18.50
N GLU A 68 -7.10 18.54 17.43
CA GLU A 68 -6.12 19.47 16.86
C GLU A 68 -6.75 20.45 15.85
N LYS A 69 -7.98 20.19 15.39
CA LYS A 69 -8.69 20.97 14.36
C LYS A 69 -7.82 21.26 13.13
N ARG A 70 -7.10 20.24 12.70
CA ARG A 70 -6.24 20.29 11.50
C ARG A 70 -6.52 19.10 10.61
N LYS A 71 -6.20 19.26 9.34
CA LYS A 71 -6.17 18.17 8.37
C LYS A 71 -4.80 17.47 8.37
N PHE A 72 -4.74 16.34 7.67
CA PHE A 72 -3.45 15.71 7.37
C PHE A 72 -2.61 16.61 6.46
N ASN A 73 -1.30 16.66 6.73
CA ASN A 73 -0.36 17.25 5.79
C ASN A 73 -0.06 16.26 4.65
N GLN A 74 0.52 16.77 3.54
CA GLN A 74 0.77 15.96 2.35
C GLN A 74 1.64 14.72 2.63
N GLY A 75 2.68 14.85 3.47
CA GLY A 75 3.54 13.73 3.85
C GLY A 75 2.82 12.66 4.67
N GLU A 76 1.91 13.05 5.57
CA GLU A 76 1.04 12.12 6.31
C GLU A 76 0.10 11.37 5.34
N ILE A 77 -0.48 12.06 4.36
CA ILE A 77 -1.34 11.43 3.34
C ILE A 77 -0.53 10.44 2.49
N VAL A 78 0.69 10.81 2.05
CA VAL A 78 1.60 9.91 1.32
C VAL A 78 1.89 8.66 2.15
N SER A 79 2.23 8.83 3.42
CA SER A 79 2.53 7.71 4.32
C SER A 79 1.34 6.76 4.47
N LEU A 80 0.13 7.29 4.70
CA LEU A 80 -1.09 6.49 4.84
C LEU A 80 -1.50 5.79 3.54
N CYS A 81 -1.36 6.46 2.40
CA CYS A 81 -1.62 5.84 1.09
C CYS A 81 -0.64 4.71 0.81
N SER A 82 0.64 4.90 1.13
CA SER A 82 1.63 3.85 0.95
C SER A 82 1.41 2.68 1.90
N GLU A 83 1.08 2.94 3.16
CA GLU A 83 0.78 1.88 4.13
C GLU A 83 -0.40 1.03 3.64
N PHE A 84 -1.49 1.68 3.21
CA PHE A 84 -2.68 1.02 2.68
C PHE A 84 -2.35 0.07 1.52
N LEU A 85 -1.55 0.53 0.55
CA LEU A 85 -1.17 -0.30 -0.60
C LEU A 85 -0.19 -1.42 -0.24
N THR A 86 0.82 -1.13 0.57
CA THR A 86 1.87 -2.11 0.89
C THR A 86 1.39 -3.18 1.86
N GLY A 87 0.53 -2.84 2.83
CA GLY A 87 0.01 -3.78 3.82
C GLY A 87 -0.77 -4.96 3.19
N GLY A 88 -1.51 -4.70 2.12
CA GLY A 88 -2.23 -5.74 1.38
C GLY A 88 -1.41 -6.46 0.31
N THR A 89 -0.42 -5.78 -0.28
CA THR A 89 0.29 -6.29 -1.46
C THR A 89 1.19 -7.48 -1.13
N ASP A 90 2.04 -7.35 -0.10
CA ASP A 90 3.03 -8.38 0.22
C ASP A 90 2.36 -9.69 0.67
N THR A 91 1.30 -9.57 1.48
CA THR A 91 0.52 -10.70 1.99
C THR A 91 -0.24 -11.40 0.87
N THR A 92 -0.98 -10.63 0.05
CA THR A 92 -1.76 -11.18 -1.08
C THR A 92 -0.85 -11.84 -2.11
N SER A 93 0.28 -11.22 -2.47
CA SER A 93 1.25 -11.79 -3.40
C SER A 93 1.82 -13.11 -2.88
N SER A 94 2.23 -13.15 -1.60
CA SER A 94 2.72 -14.37 -0.96
C SER A 94 1.65 -15.47 -0.94
N SER A 95 0.41 -15.13 -0.59
CA SER A 95 -0.71 -16.07 -0.63
C SER A 95 -0.96 -16.62 -2.03
N LEU A 96 -0.97 -15.76 -3.06
CA LEU A 96 -1.13 -16.17 -4.45
C LEU A 96 0.01 -17.08 -4.91
N GLN A 97 1.25 -16.79 -4.54
CA GLN A 97 2.40 -17.66 -4.84
C GLN A 97 2.21 -19.05 -4.25
N TRP A 98 1.78 -19.15 -2.98
CA TRP A 98 1.51 -20.43 -2.35
C TRP A 98 0.30 -21.16 -2.94
N ILE A 99 -0.76 -20.43 -3.31
CA ILE A 99 -1.90 -21.00 -4.02
C ILE A 99 -1.42 -21.63 -5.32
N MET A 100 -0.69 -20.88 -6.15
CA MET A 100 -0.16 -21.37 -7.42
C MET A 100 0.78 -22.57 -7.24
N ALA A 101 1.66 -22.55 -6.25
CA ALA A 101 2.53 -23.68 -5.94
C ALA A 101 1.74 -24.94 -5.59
N ASN A 102 0.64 -24.81 -4.84
CA ASN A 102 -0.23 -25.94 -4.52
C ASN A 102 -1.03 -26.41 -5.75
N LEU A 103 -1.52 -25.51 -6.59
CA LEU A 103 -2.24 -25.89 -7.82
C LEU A 103 -1.35 -26.68 -8.77
N VAL A 104 -0.09 -26.25 -8.98
CA VAL A 104 0.89 -26.99 -9.80
C VAL A 104 1.23 -28.35 -9.20
N LYS A 105 1.34 -28.44 -7.87
CA LYS A 105 1.65 -29.70 -7.18
C LYS A 105 0.48 -30.69 -7.17
N TYR A 106 -0.76 -30.20 -7.19
CA TYR A 106 -1.98 -31.01 -7.06
C TYR A 106 -2.95 -30.77 -8.24
N PRO A 107 -2.69 -31.38 -9.42
CA PRO A 107 -3.50 -31.14 -10.62
C PRO A 107 -4.99 -31.47 -10.48
N CYS A 108 -5.35 -32.43 -9.62
CA CYS A 108 -6.75 -32.76 -9.34
C CYS A 108 -7.52 -31.61 -8.67
N ILE A 109 -6.85 -30.81 -7.82
CA ILE A 109 -7.44 -29.63 -7.20
C ILE A 109 -7.60 -28.51 -8.23
N GLN A 110 -6.59 -28.33 -9.10
CA GLN A 110 -6.65 -27.35 -10.19
C GLN A 110 -7.80 -27.63 -11.16
N GLU A 111 -7.98 -28.89 -11.57
CA GLU A 111 -9.08 -29.29 -12.45
C GLU A 111 -10.44 -29.01 -11.80
N LYS A 112 -10.60 -29.35 -10.51
CA LYS A 112 -11.84 -29.06 -9.78
C LYS A 112 -12.14 -27.57 -9.71
N LEU A 113 -11.13 -26.74 -9.39
CA LEU A 113 -11.26 -25.29 -9.34
C LEU A 113 -11.67 -24.71 -10.72
N TYR A 114 -11.09 -25.22 -11.80
CA TYR A 114 -11.46 -24.82 -13.15
C TYR A 114 -12.93 -25.13 -13.48
N GLN A 115 -13.38 -26.35 -13.15
CA GLN A 115 -14.77 -26.75 -13.35
C GLN A 115 -15.76 -25.85 -12.57
N GLU A 116 -15.44 -25.50 -11.32
CA GLU A 116 -16.25 -24.58 -10.51
C GLU A 116 -16.35 -23.18 -11.14
N ILE A 117 -15.24 -22.63 -11.65
CA ILE A 117 -15.23 -21.34 -12.36
C ILE A 117 -16.10 -21.40 -13.61
N CYS A 118 -15.97 -22.45 -14.42
CA CYS A 118 -16.78 -22.64 -15.63
C CYS A 118 -18.28 -22.76 -15.32
N GLU A 119 -18.64 -23.44 -14.24
CA GLU A 119 -20.03 -23.58 -13.81
C GLU A 119 -20.65 -22.23 -13.41
N VAL A 120 -19.94 -21.43 -12.61
CA VAL A 120 -20.41 -20.10 -12.18
C VAL A 120 -20.55 -19.15 -13.36
N MET A 121 -19.56 -19.11 -14.27
CA MET A 121 -19.63 -18.27 -15.46
C MET A 121 -20.82 -18.64 -16.37
N ARG A 122 -21.13 -19.93 -16.50
CA ARG A 122 -22.28 -20.38 -17.29
C ARG A 122 -23.62 -19.96 -16.68
N ARG A 123 -23.71 -19.82 -15.35
CA ARG A 123 -24.94 -19.36 -14.66
C ARG A 123 -25.18 -17.86 -14.76
N GLY A 124 -24.14 -17.07 -15.04
CA GLY A 124 -24.21 -15.61 -15.13
C GLY A 124 -24.58 -15.06 -16.51
N ASN A 125 -24.62 -15.92 -17.54
CA ASN A 125 -25.11 -15.64 -18.90
C ASN A 125 -26.50 -16.25 -19.11
#